data_AF-A0A1L9RGN4-F1
#
_entry.id   AF-A0A1L9RGN4-F1
#
_cell.length_a   1.000
_cell.length_b   1.000
_cell.length_c   1.000
_cell.angle_alpha   90.00
_cell.angle_beta   90.00
_cell.angle_gamma   90.00
#
_symmetry.space_group_name_H-M   'P 1'
#
loop_
_entity.id
_entity.type
_entity.pdbx_description
1 polymer ?
#
loop_
_entity_poly.entity_id
_entity_poly.type
_entity_poly.pdbx_seq_one_letter_code
_entity_poly.pdbx_strand_id
1 'polypeptide(L)'
;MLSYFGWGSKSTSTPSEQQQQPQPQNDPIPPPPQQQLQQQRQPPSGIPTSLKLLAGGMTFFAFSLLITRRSMNKKRLASIPPYYTGAMYHKPNVNGAMEAFEALNLATINVMSFGMMFAGGVLYKLDINGIEDARTYVRAGLGGGDGPVKSDEELEQDIGEWIMSVMGKKAQKEFLEKKAEFERQKQERENSVDEK
;
A
#
# COMPACT_ATOMS: atom_id res chain seq x y z
N MET A 1 37.02 5.51 -37.59
CA MET A 1 37.21 4.44 -38.57
C MET A 1 35.87 3.75 -38.77
N LEU A 2 35.55 3.42 -40.02
CA LEU A 2 34.44 2.56 -40.46
C LEU A 2 33.02 3.15 -40.36
N SER A 3 32.65 3.81 -41.46
CA SER A 3 31.31 3.88 -42.05
C SER A 3 30.66 2.50 -42.11
N TYR A 4 29.32 2.45 -42.08
CA TYR A 4 28.41 1.69 -42.97
C TYR A 4 27.07 1.51 -42.25
N PHE A 5 26.05 2.26 -42.64
CA PHE A 5 24.72 1.69 -42.92
C PHE A 5 23.99 2.61 -43.88
N GLY A 6 23.80 2.10 -45.09
CA GLY A 6 23.19 2.79 -46.22
C GLY A 6 21.68 2.66 -46.20
N TRP A 7 21.00 3.76 -46.52
CA TRP A 7 19.61 3.78 -46.95
C TRP A 7 19.59 3.69 -48.48
N GLY A 8 18.93 2.65 -48.99
CA GLY A 8 18.81 2.39 -50.41
C GLY A 8 17.62 3.08 -51.06
N SER A 9 17.89 3.55 -52.29
CA SER A 9 16.99 3.81 -53.41
C SER A 9 16.33 5.21 -53.52
N LYS A 10 16.79 5.94 -54.53
CA LYS A 10 16.18 7.13 -55.12
C LYS A 10 15.52 6.73 -56.44
N SER A 11 14.40 7.36 -56.79
CA SER A 11 14.02 7.75 -58.16
C SER A 11 12.81 8.70 -58.04
N THR A 12 12.49 9.65 -58.91
CA THR A 12 13.13 10.42 -59.98
C THR A 12 12.05 11.43 -60.42
N SER A 13 12.46 12.66 -60.77
CA SER A 13 11.77 13.69 -61.60
C SER A 13 10.42 14.33 -61.18
N THR A 14 10.48 15.64 -60.90
CA THR A 14 9.50 16.70 -61.29
C THR A 14 9.69 17.04 -62.79
N PRO A 15 8.75 17.69 -63.55
CA PRO A 15 8.13 18.99 -63.24
C PRO A 15 6.68 19.28 -63.78
N SER A 16 6.17 20.47 -63.40
CA SER A 16 5.21 21.35 -64.14
C SER A 16 3.70 21.38 -63.77
N GLU A 17 3.35 22.47 -63.07
CA GLU A 17 2.32 23.51 -63.35
C GLU A 17 0.83 23.24 -63.69
N GLN A 18 -0.02 24.04 -62.99
CA GLN A 18 -1.30 24.68 -63.37
C GLN A 18 -2.68 24.12 -62.93
N GLN A 19 -3.30 24.91 -62.03
CA GLN A 19 -4.68 25.47 -62.04
C GLN A 19 -5.92 24.55 -61.91
N GLN A 20 -6.67 24.67 -60.80
CA GLN A 20 -8.01 25.31 -60.69
C GLN A 20 -8.75 24.93 -59.38
N GLN A 21 -9.55 25.89 -58.90
CA GLN A 21 -10.34 25.92 -57.66
C GLN A 21 -11.80 25.41 -57.94
N PRO A 22 -12.76 25.49 -56.99
CA PRO A 22 -13.19 24.53 -55.97
C PRO A 22 -14.57 23.86 -56.26
N GLN A 23 -14.93 22.73 -55.63
CA GLN A 23 -16.34 22.40 -55.27
C GLN A 23 -16.43 21.20 -54.28
N PRO A 24 -17.49 21.12 -53.45
CA PRO A 24 -17.48 20.43 -52.17
C PRO A 24 -17.89 18.96 -52.31
N GLN A 25 -17.05 18.06 -51.83
CA GLN A 25 -17.40 16.64 -51.73
C GLN A 25 -17.56 16.28 -50.27
N ASN A 26 -18.83 16.02 -49.90
CA ASN A 26 -19.23 15.39 -48.65
C ASN A 26 -18.51 14.05 -48.50
N ASP A 27 -17.48 14.00 -47.67
CA ASP A 27 -16.96 12.74 -47.13
C ASP A 27 -17.23 12.71 -45.62
N PRO A 28 -17.86 11.64 -45.09
CA PRO A 28 -18.04 11.47 -43.65
C PRO A 28 -16.67 11.39 -42.98
N ILE A 29 -16.43 12.29 -42.02
CA ILE A 29 -15.31 12.19 -41.09
C ILE A 29 -15.42 10.82 -40.40
N PRO A 30 -14.46 9.89 -40.55
CA PRO A 30 -14.44 8.70 -39.71
C PRO A 30 -14.29 9.16 -38.25
N PRO A 31 -15.10 8.66 -37.30
CA PRO A 31 -14.95 9.03 -35.90
C PRO A 31 -13.51 8.74 -35.45
N PRO A 32 -12.91 9.60 -34.61
CA PRO A 32 -11.56 9.37 -34.11
C PRO A 32 -11.49 7.98 -33.48
N PRO A 33 -10.37 7.24 -33.65
CA PRO A 33 -10.22 5.94 -33.01
C PRO A 33 -10.38 6.15 -31.51
N GLN A 34 -11.53 5.71 -30.98
CA GLN A 34 -11.71 5.50 -29.56
C GLN A 34 -10.62 4.51 -29.19
N GLN A 35 -9.54 5.03 -28.61
CA GLN A 35 -8.55 4.21 -27.94
C GLN A 35 -9.29 3.48 -26.83
N GLN A 36 -9.77 2.29 -27.15
CA GLN A 36 -10.22 1.32 -26.19
C GLN A 36 -9.03 1.04 -25.30
N LEU A 37 -8.91 1.76 -24.18
CA LEU A 37 -8.25 1.26 -22.98
C LEU A 37 -9.12 0.14 -22.37
N GLN A 38 -9.56 -0.81 -23.20
CA GLN A 38 -9.93 -2.12 -22.71
C GLN A 38 -8.61 -2.87 -22.63
N GLN A 39 -7.87 -2.60 -21.56
CA GLN A 39 -6.78 -3.46 -21.16
C GLN A 39 -7.41 -4.82 -20.86
N GLN A 40 -7.32 -5.69 -21.85
CA GLN A 40 -7.88 -7.02 -21.85
C GLN A 40 -7.31 -7.74 -20.63
N ARG A 41 -8.14 -7.84 -19.57
CA ARG A 41 -7.87 -8.62 -18.37
C ARG A 41 -7.81 -10.09 -18.81
N GLN A 42 -6.67 -10.51 -19.33
CA GLN A 42 -6.41 -11.92 -19.59
C GLN A 42 -6.54 -12.63 -18.25
N PRO A 43 -7.42 -13.63 -18.10
CA PRO A 43 -7.47 -14.40 -16.87
C PRO A 43 -6.09 -15.05 -16.70
N PRO A 44 -5.39 -14.82 -15.58
CA PRO A 44 -4.11 -15.49 -15.36
C PRO A 44 -4.40 -16.99 -15.30
N SER A 45 -3.89 -17.75 -16.27
CA SER A 45 -4.01 -19.21 -16.35
C SER A 45 -3.12 -19.91 -15.32
N GLY A 46 -3.03 -19.37 -14.11
CA GLY A 46 -2.10 -19.80 -13.05
C GLY A 46 -2.44 -19.21 -11.68
N ILE A 47 -1.64 -19.58 -10.68
CA ILE A 47 -1.81 -19.13 -9.29
C ILE A 47 -1.72 -17.59 -9.24
N PRO A 48 -2.71 -16.89 -8.62
CA PRO A 48 -2.69 -15.44 -8.53
C PRO A 48 -1.44 -14.93 -7.79
N THR A 49 -0.90 -13.81 -8.27
CA THR A 49 0.31 -13.19 -7.70
C THR A 49 0.10 -12.81 -6.23
N SER A 50 -1.10 -12.34 -5.89
CA SER A 50 -1.48 -12.01 -4.51
C SER A 50 -1.36 -13.21 -3.55
N LEU A 51 -1.76 -14.42 -3.99
CA LEU A 51 -1.63 -15.64 -3.20
C LEU A 51 -0.16 -16.05 -3.03
N LYS A 52 0.68 -15.83 -4.04
CA LYS A 52 2.13 -16.08 -3.94
C LYS A 52 2.79 -15.15 -2.92
N LEU A 53 2.44 -13.86 -2.93
CA LEU A 53 2.93 -12.91 -1.92
C LEU A 53 2.42 -13.28 -0.52
N LEU A 54 1.15 -13.65 -0.40
CA LEU A 54 0.57 -14.09 0.87
C LEU A 54 1.27 -15.35 1.41
N ALA A 55 1.45 -16.37 0.58
CA ALA A 55 2.15 -17.60 0.96
C ALA A 55 3.61 -17.30 1.34
N GLY A 56 4.29 -16.42 0.60
CA GLY A 56 5.64 -15.95 0.95
C GLY A 56 5.69 -15.26 2.31
N GLY A 57 4.77 -14.33 2.57
CA GLY A 57 4.67 -13.63 3.85
C GLY A 57 4.33 -14.57 5.01
N MET A 58 3.40 -15.51 4.81
CA MET A 58 2.97 -16.47 5.83
C MET A 58 4.07 -17.48 6.17
N THR A 59 4.79 -17.98 5.16
CA THR A 59 5.93 -18.90 5.37
C THR A 59 7.08 -18.19 6.08
N PHE A 60 7.40 -16.96 5.67
CA PHE A 60 8.42 -16.14 6.33
C PHE A 60 8.04 -15.80 7.79
N PHE A 61 6.78 -15.45 8.05
CA PHE A 61 6.26 -15.20 9.39
C PHE A 61 6.30 -16.46 10.27
N ALA A 62 5.87 -17.61 9.75
CA ALA A 62 5.95 -18.87 10.46
C ALA A 62 7.41 -19.23 10.83
N PHE A 63 8.34 -19.04 9.90
CA PHE A 63 9.76 -19.26 10.15
C PHE A 63 10.32 -18.29 11.21
N SER A 64 9.93 -17.02 11.17
CA SER A 64 10.28 -16.03 12.21
C SER A 64 9.79 -16.43 13.60
N LEU A 65 8.54 -16.91 13.70
CA LEU A 65 7.98 -17.40 14.96
C LEU A 65 8.70 -18.65 15.47
N LEU A 66 9.09 -19.57 14.58
CA LEU A 66 9.87 -20.75 14.95
C LEU A 66 11.24 -20.38 15.53
N ILE A 67 11.94 -19.43 14.91
CA ILE A 67 13.22 -18.91 15.42
C ILE A 67 13.03 -18.26 16.79
N THR A 68 12.01 -17.41 16.92
CA THR A 68 11.68 -16.74 18.19
C THR A 68 11.39 -17.76 19.29
N ARG A 69 10.55 -18.76 19.00
CA ARG A 69 10.21 -19.84 19.94
C ARG A 69 11.45 -20.63 20.35
N ARG A 70 12.35 -20.93 19.41
CA ARG A 70 13.61 -21.64 19.69
C ARG A 70 14.52 -20.81 20.60
N SER A 71 14.70 -19.51 20.32
CA SER A 71 15.52 -18.62 21.16
C SER A 71 14.92 -18.48 22.57
N MET A 72 13.62 -18.18 22.68
CA MET A 72 12.94 -18.03 23.96
C MET A 72 12.97 -19.31 24.81
N ASN A 73 12.80 -20.48 24.20
CA ASN A 73 12.86 -21.75 24.92
C ASN A 73 14.23 -21.97 25.57
N LYS A 74 15.32 -21.70 24.85
CA LYS A 74 16.68 -21.84 25.40
C LYS A 74 16.88 -20.96 26.64
N LYS A 75 16.41 -19.72 26.59
CA LYS A 75 16.48 -18.78 27.72
C LYS A 75 15.60 -19.24 28.88
N ARG A 76 14.37 -19.64 28.58
CA ARG A 76 13.42 -20.18 29.58
C ARG A 76 14.00 -21.38 30.32
N LEU A 77 14.62 -22.32 29.62
CA LEU A 77 15.25 -23.49 30.25
C LEU A 77 16.43 -23.09 31.14
N ALA A 78 17.23 -22.10 30.75
CA ALA A 78 18.33 -21.59 31.56
C ALA A 78 17.85 -20.85 32.83
N SER A 79 16.64 -20.30 32.81
CA SER A 79 16.03 -19.63 33.98
C SER A 79 15.44 -20.60 35.00
N ILE A 80 15.27 -21.88 34.69
CA ILE A 80 14.73 -22.87 35.62
C ILE A 80 15.81 -23.30 36.61
N PRO A 81 15.62 -23.11 37.93
CA PRO A 81 16.60 -23.51 38.93
C PRO A 81 16.69 -25.04 39.03
N PRO A 82 17.89 -25.62 39.25
CA PRO A 82 18.03 -27.04 39.57
C PRO A 82 17.34 -27.42 40.90
N TYR A 83 17.08 -28.72 41.09
CA TYR A 83 16.22 -29.30 42.15
C TYR A 83 16.54 -28.90 43.60
N TYR A 84 17.73 -28.36 43.88
CA TYR A 84 18.16 -27.97 45.24
C TYR A 84 18.60 -26.51 45.36
N THR A 85 18.37 -25.68 44.34
CA THR A 85 18.62 -24.24 44.40
C THR A 85 17.30 -23.49 44.49
N GLY A 86 17.12 -22.70 45.57
CA GLY A 86 15.98 -21.80 45.67
C GLY A 86 16.04 -20.68 44.62
N ALA A 87 14.88 -20.16 44.21
CA ALA A 87 14.76 -19.08 43.22
C ALA A 87 15.57 -17.82 43.58
N MET A 88 15.83 -17.58 44.88
CA MET A 88 16.62 -16.45 45.38
C MET A 88 18.12 -16.56 45.08
N TYR A 89 18.62 -17.78 44.92
CA TYR A 89 20.06 -18.08 44.73
C TYR A 89 20.39 -18.47 43.29
N HIS A 90 19.39 -18.77 42.46
CA HIS A 90 19.58 -19.03 41.03
C HIS A 90 19.64 -17.72 40.24
N LYS A 91 20.86 -17.29 39.89
CA LYS A 91 21.08 -16.11 39.06
C LYS A 91 21.71 -16.56 37.74
N PRO A 92 20.93 -16.73 36.65
CA PRO A 92 21.51 -17.04 35.35
C PRO A 92 22.46 -15.91 34.95
N ASN A 93 23.65 -16.26 34.48
CA ASN A 93 24.61 -15.27 33.98
C ASN A 93 24.06 -14.73 32.65
N VAL A 94 23.61 -13.48 32.67
CA VAL A 94 23.07 -12.79 31.50
C VAL A 94 23.91 -11.56 31.19
N ASN A 95 24.27 -11.40 29.91
CA ASN A 95 24.86 -10.16 29.42
C ASN A 95 23.74 -9.30 28.85
N GLY A 96 23.33 -8.28 29.60
CA GLY A 96 22.18 -7.44 29.25
C GLY A 96 22.32 -6.75 27.88
N ALA A 97 23.53 -6.35 27.48
CA ALA A 97 23.74 -5.71 26.17
C ALA A 97 23.55 -6.71 25.02
N MET A 98 24.10 -7.91 25.16
CA MET A 98 23.96 -8.98 24.17
C MET A 98 22.52 -9.48 24.07
N GLU A 99 21.85 -9.60 25.22
CA GLU A 99 20.45 -10.00 25.31
C GLU A 99 19.50 -8.96 24.71
N ALA A 100 19.76 -7.67 24.93
CA ALA A 100 19.00 -6.59 24.31
C ALA A 100 19.17 -6.56 22.78
N PHE A 101 20.39 -6.79 22.27
CA PHE A 101 20.62 -6.86 20.83
C PHE A 101 19.92 -8.04 20.17
N GLU A 102 19.94 -9.21 20.81
CA GLU A 102 19.18 -10.37 20.35
C GLU A 102 17.67 -10.09 20.37
N ALA A 103 17.16 -9.49 21.45
CA ALA A 103 15.75 -9.13 21.57
C ALA A 103 15.31 -8.11 20.51
N LEU A 104 16.14 -7.10 20.23
CA LEU A 104 15.89 -6.10 19.20
C LEU A 104 15.76 -6.78 17.82
N ASN A 105 16.71 -7.62 17.45
CA ASN A 105 16.66 -8.30 16.14
C ASN A 105 15.50 -9.30 16.05
N LEU A 106 15.20 -10.02 17.13
CA LEU A 106 14.02 -10.89 17.16
C LEU A 106 12.73 -10.08 16.98
N ALA A 107 12.63 -8.91 17.60
CA ALA A 107 11.48 -8.03 17.47
C ALA A 107 11.33 -7.46 16.06
N THR A 108 12.42 -6.97 15.45
CA THR A 108 12.36 -6.39 14.10
C THR A 108 11.94 -7.42 13.06
N ILE A 109 12.47 -8.64 13.12
CA ILE A 109 12.10 -9.70 12.16
C ILE A 109 10.63 -10.11 12.36
N ASN A 110 10.12 -10.16 13.59
CA ASN A 110 8.71 -10.47 13.86
C ASN A 110 7.76 -9.37 13.36
N VAL A 111 8.09 -8.09 13.57
CA VAL A 111 7.27 -6.97 13.05
C VAL A 111 7.34 -6.88 11.53
N MET A 112 8.53 -7.03 10.96
CA MET A 112 8.73 -7.00 9.50
C MET A 112 7.98 -8.15 8.83
N SER A 113 8.06 -9.36 9.39
CA SER A 113 7.36 -10.52 8.85
C SER A 113 5.84 -10.42 9.02
N PHE A 114 5.35 -9.88 10.14
CA PHE A 114 3.94 -9.55 10.29
C PHE A 114 3.47 -8.53 9.25
N GLY A 115 4.26 -7.48 8.99
CA GLY A 115 3.98 -6.50 7.94
C GLY A 115 3.90 -7.15 6.55
N MET A 116 4.81 -8.06 6.23
CA MET A 116 4.81 -8.78 4.96
C MET A 116 3.61 -9.73 4.81
N MET A 117 3.25 -10.45 5.88
CA MET A 117 2.05 -11.29 5.92
C MET A 117 0.77 -10.45 5.79
N PHE A 118 0.68 -9.35 6.54
CA PHE A 118 -0.48 -8.45 6.52
C PHE A 118 -0.65 -7.79 5.15
N ALA A 119 0.42 -7.24 4.58
CA ALA A 119 0.40 -6.68 3.23
C ALA A 119 -0.02 -7.72 2.19
N GLY A 120 0.52 -8.93 2.25
CA GLY A 120 0.09 -10.04 1.39
C GLY A 120 -1.39 -10.40 1.56
N GLY A 121 -1.90 -10.37 2.80
CA GLY A 121 -3.30 -10.64 3.11
C GLY A 121 -4.26 -9.56 2.59
N VAL A 122 -3.86 -8.29 2.71
CA VAL A 122 -4.63 -7.16 2.15
C VAL A 122 -4.69 -7.27 0.63
N LEU A 123 -3.55 -7.51 -0.03
CA LEU A 123 -3.50 -7.69 -1.49
C LEU A 123 -4.37 -8.86 -1.96
N TYR A 124 -4.34 -9.98 -1.22
CA TYR A 124 -5.19 -11.14 -1.51
C TYR A 124 -6.69 -10.83 -1.34
N LYS A 125 -7.08 -10.15 -0.26
CA LYS A 125 -8.49 -9.82 0.02
C LYS A 125 -9.08 -8.81 -0.97
N LEU A 126 -8.25 -7.93 -1.53
CA LEU A 126 -8.64 -6.95 -2.54
C LEU A 126 -8.49 -7.46 -3.98
N ASP A 127 -8.06 -8.72 -4.16
CA ASP A 127 -7.77 -9.35 -5.46
C ASP A 127 -6.84 -8.50 -6.35
N ILE A 128 -5.84 -7.85 -5.74
CA ILE A 128 -4.85 -7.02 -6.44
C ILE A 128 -3.71 -7.92 -6.90
N ASN A 129 -3.65 -8.20 -8.20
CA ASN A 129 -2.63 -9.06 -8.78
C ASN A 129 -1.50 -8.30 -9.48
N GLY A 130 -1.67 -7.00 -9.71
CA GLY A 130 -0.70 -6.13 -10.37
C GLY A 130 -0.81 -4.65 -9.98
N ILE A 131 0.04 -3.82 -10.59
CA ILE A 131 0.09 -2.36 -10.34
C ILE A 131 -1.15 -1.68 -10.92
N GLU A 132 -1.67 -2.19 -12.03
CA GLU A 132 -2.86 -1.68 -12.71
C GLU A 132 -4.11 -1.85 -11.84
N ASP A 133 -4.26 -3.01 -11.20
CA ASP A 133 -5.35 -3.28 -10.24
C ASP A 133 -5.23 -2.37 -9.02
N ALA A 134 -4.02 -2.20 -8.49
CA ALA A 134 -3.75 -1.30 -7.37
C ALA A 134 -4.10 0.16 -7.71
N ARG A 135 -3.72 0.63 -8.90
CA ARG A 135 -4.03 1.99 -9.38
C ARG A 135 -5.52 2.19 -9.59
N THR A 136 -6.20 1.17 -10.13
CA THR A 136 -7.65 1.19 -10.33
C THR A 136 -8.37 1.25 -8.99
N TYR A 137 -7.94 0.45 -8.01
CA TYR A 137 -8.48 0.47 -6.66
C TYR A 137 -8.28 1.82 -5.95
N VAL A 138 -7.08 2.40 -6.05
CA VAL A 138 -6.79 3.73 -5.50
C VAL A 138 -7.66 4.81 -6.15
N ARG A 139 -7.84 4.74 -7.48
CA ARG A 139 -8.71 5.68 -8.21
C ARG A 139 -10.19 5.50 -7.85
N ALA A 140 -10.62 4.27 -7.61
CA ALA A 140 -11.97 3.98 -7.14
C ALA A 140 -12.21 4.56 -5.74
N GLY A 141 -11.23 4.47 -4.84
CA GLY A 141 -11.32 5.03 -3.48
C GLY A 141 -11.28 6.56 -3.41
N LEU A 142 -10.69 7.23 -4.40
CA LEU A 142 -10.61 8.71 -4.50
C LEU A 142 -11.81 9.36 -5.19
N GLY A 143 -12.95 8.67 -5.28
CA GLY A 143 -14.19 9.21 -5.88
C GLY A 143 -14.37 8.92 -7.37
N GLY A 144 -13.63 7.95 -7.93
CA GLY A 144 -13.73 7.54 -9.33
C GLY A 144 -14.47 6.22 -9.58
N GLY A 145 -15.03 5.58 -8.55
CA GLY A 145 -15.72 4.29 -8.66
C GLY A 145 -17.10 4.31 -8.00
N ASP A 146 -17.98 3.44 -8.48
CA ASP A 146 -19.41 3.26 -8.16
C ASP A 146 -19.72 2.84 -6.70
N GLY A 147 -18.80 3.09 -5.77
CA GLY A 147 -18.98 2.86 -4.34
C GLY A 147 -19.42 4.13 -3.62
N PRO A 148 -20.15 4.04 -2.50
CA PRO A 148 -20.49 5.20 -1.69
C PRO A 148 -19.20 5.84 -1.19
N VAL A 149 -18.87 7.01 -1.76
CA VAL A 149 -17.83 7.88 -1.22
C VAL A 149 -18.33 8.30 0.15
N LYS A 150 -17.84 7.65 1.20
CA LYS A 150 -18.07 8.10 2.58
C LYS A 150 -17.67 9.56 2.64
N SER A 151 -18.54 10.39 3.19
CA SER A 151 -18.23 11.80 3.38
C SER A 151 -16.99 11.92 4.28
N ASP A 152 -16.24 13.01 4.13
CA ASP A 152 -15.08 13.31 4.99
C ASP A 152 -15.47 13.24 6.47
N GLU A 153 -16.69 13.64 6.79
CA GLU A 153 -17.28 13.60 8.13
C GLU A 153 -17.54 12.17 8.67
N GLU A 154 -17.99 11.24 7.82
CA GLU A 154 -18.11 9.82 8.20
C GLU A 154 -16.73 9.18 8.39
N LEU A 155 -15.74 9.57 7.57
CA LEU A 155 -14.37 9.08 7.69
C LEU A 155 -13.73 9.55 9.01
N GLU A 156 -13.93 10.81 9.39
CA GLU A 156 -13.43 11.37 10.65
C GLU A 156 -14.04 10.66 11.87
N GLN A 157 -15.33 10.30 11.81
CA GLN A 157 -15.99 9.54 12.89
C GLN A 157 -15.43 8.12 12.99
N ASP A 158 -15.32 7.39 11.87
CA ASP A 158 -14.75 6.05 11.83
C ASP A 158 -13.29 6.04 12.34
N ILE A 159 -12.49 7.04 11.95
CA ILE A 159 -11.11 7.21 12.42
C ILE A 159 -11.09 7.51 13.92
N GLY A 160 -11.97 8.40 14.39
CA GLY A 160 -12.11 8.74 15.81
C GLY A 160 -12.42 7.51 16.65
N GLU A 161 -13.42 6.71 16.26
CA GLU A 161 -13.80 5.48 16.94
C GLU A 161 -12.67 4.45 16.93
N TRP A 162 -11.97 4.31 15.81
CA TRP A 162 -10.81 3.43 15.73
C TRP A 162 -9.67 3.87 16.66
N ILE A 163 -9.32 5.16 16.67
CA ILE A 163 -8.29 5.71 17.59
C ILE A 163 -8.70 5.50 19.05
N MET A 164 -9.97 5.73 19.38
CA MET A 164 -10.50 5.50 20.73
C MET A 164 -10.39 4.02 21.14
N SER A 165 -10.63 3.10 20.21
CA SER A 165 -10.50 1.66 20.47
C SER A 165 -9.06 1.23 20.75
N VAL A 166 -8.07 1.88 20.13
CA VAL A 166 -6.65 1.54 20.25
C VAL A 166 -5.98 2.22 21.44
N MET A 167 -6.26 3.50 21.69
CA MET A 167 -5.53 4.33 22.64
C MET A 167 -6.31 4.55 23.98
N GLY A 168 -7.55 4.05 24.06
CA GLY A 168 -8.35 4.02 25.28
C GLY A 168 -8.87 5.41 25.73
N LYS A 169 -9.47 5.45 26.93
CA LYS A 169 -10.24 6.61 27.44
C LYS A 169 -9.50 7.95 27.45
N LYS A 170 -8.16 7.95 27.49
CA LYS A 170 -7.36 9.19 27.49
C LYS A 170 -7.32 9.86 26.11
N ALA A 171 -7.15 9.06 25.06
CA ALA A 171 -7.16 9.55 23.68
C ALA A 171 -8.54 10.00 23.23
N GLN A 172 -9.58 9.34 23.74
CA GLN A 172 -10.96 9.73 23.53
C GLN A 172 -11.21 11.17 24.01
N LYS A 173 -10.70 11.52 25.19
CA LYS A 173 -10.81 12.87 25.74
C LYS A 173 -10.09 13.90 24.86
N GLU A 174 -8.86 13.61 24.45
CA GLU A 174 -8.06 14.52 23.60
C GLU A 174 -8.65 14.68 22.19
N PHE A 175 -9.22 13.63 21.61
CA PHE A 175 -9.87 13.70 20.29
C PHE A 175 -11.16 14.54 20.34
N LEU A 176 -11.99 14.33 21.36
CA LEU A 176 -13.21 15.12 21.58
C LEU A 176 -12.90 16.60 21.81
N GLU A 177 -11.85 16.90 22.57
CA GLU A 177 -11.37 18.26 22.84
C GLU A 177 -10.89 18.94 21.54
N LYS A 178 -10.07 18.25 20.72
CA LYS A 178 -9.64 18.77 19.41
C LYS A 178 -10.77 18.96 18.42
N LYS A 179 -11.76 18.05 18.40
CA LYS A 179 -12.94 18.20 17.53
C LYS A 179 -13.75 19.44 17.90
N ALA A 180 -13.98 19.67 19.20
CA ALA A 180 -14.70 20.84 19.69
C ALA A 180 -13.94 22.16 19.41
N GLU A 181 -12.61 22.16 19.52
CA GLU A 181 -11.79 23.32 19.14
C GLU A 181 -11.85 23.62 17.64
N PHE A 182 -11.84 22.60 16.80
CA PHE A 182 -11.95 22.75 15.35
C PHE A 182 -13.32 23.32 14.93
N GLU A 183 -14.41 22.83 15.54
CA GLU A 183 -15.75 23.36 15.33
C GLU A 183 -15.88 24.83 15.75
N ARG A 184 -15.25 25.21 16.88
CA ARG A 184 -15.20 26.62 17.33
C ARG A 184 -14.44 27.52 16.37
N GLN A 185 -13.26 27.09 15.90
CA GLN A 185 -12.49 27.86 14.92
C GLN A 185 -13.21 27.98 13.58
N LYS A 186 -13.99 26.97 13.18
CA LYS A 186 -14.81 27.02 11.97
C LYS A 186 -15.92 28.06 12.09
N GLN A 187 -16.63 28.09 13.23
CA GLN A 187 -17.64 29.11 13.52
C GLN A 187 -17.06 30.53 13.59
N GLU A 188 -15.89 30.70 14.22
CA GLU A 188 -15.21 32.00 14.27
C GLU A 188 -14.80 32.48 12.86
N ARG A 189 -14.34 31.57 12.00
CA ARG A 189 -14.03 31.90 10.61
C ARG A 189 -15.27 32.25 9.79
N GLU A 190 -16.37 31.51 9.94
CA GLU A 190 -17.64 31.82 9.26
C GLU A 190 -18.19 33.18 9.71
N ASN A 191 -18.22 33.48 11.02
CA ASN A 191 -18.65 34.79 11.52
C ASN A 191 -17.75 35.96 11.05
N SER A 192 -16.44 35.74 10.91
CA SER A 192 -15.51 36.79 10.45
C SER A 192 -15.63 37.13 8.97
N VAL A 193 -16.27 36.27 8.18
CA VAL A 193 -16.48 36.46 6.73
C VAL A 193 -17.77 37.24 6.47
N ASP A 194 -18.78 37.13 7.35
CA ASP A 194 -20.05 37.87 7.23
C ASP A 194 -19.96 39.33 7.73
N GLU A 195 -18.89 39.71 8.44
CA GLU A 195 -18.69 41.07 8.99
C GLU A 195 -17.85 42.00 8.08
N LYS A 196 -17.50 41.58 6.85
CA LYS A 196 -16.72 42.35 5.87
C LYS A 196 -17.47 42.60 4.57
#